data_AF-A0AAE3FGX3-F1
#
_entry.id   AF-A0AAE3FGX3-F1
#
_cell.length_a   1.000
_cell.length_b   1.000
_cell.length_c   1.000
_cell.angle_alpha   90.00
_cell.angle_beta   90.00
_cell.angle_gamma   90.00
#
_symmetry.space_group_name_H-M   'P 1'
#
loop_
_entity.id
_entity.type
_entity.pdbx_description
1 polymer ?
#
loop_
_entity_poly.entity_id
_entity_poly.type
_entity_poly.pdbx_seq_one_letter_code
_entity_poly.pdbx_strand_id
1 'polypeptide(L)'
;GGADFYPTHFFIEKILGNEIGKKYSIDVYAAVDMCICGILAYRSILNGNIPVDVPDLRDPAQREKFKNDHACTFPYEAGDQLLPHNSFGVTEIPEGAYEEQKRLWLESQQGK
;
A
#
# COMPACT_ATOMS: atom_id res chain seq x y z
N GLY A 1 24.58 1.97 5.80
CA GLY A 1 23.73 0.87 5.33
C GLY A 1 23.35 -0.04 6.48
N GLY A 2 22.24 0.27 7.16
CA GLY A 2 21.68 -0.60 8.22
C GLY A 2 20.18 -0.85 8.07
N ALA A 3 19.55 -0.25 7.04
CA ALA A 3 18.11 -0.31 6.85
C ALA A 3 17.59 -1.73 6.57
N ASP A 4 18.36 -2.57 5.87
CA ASP A 4 17.96 -3.97 5.63
C ASP A 4 18.39 -4.89 6.78
N PHE A 5 19.52 -4.57 7.42
CA PHE A 5 20.11 -5.40 8.48
C PHE A 5 19.28 -5.33 9.76
N TYR A 6 19.02 -4.14 10.29
CA TYR A 6 18.43 -3.98 11.63
C TYR A 6 16.99 -4.50 11.75
N PRO A 7 16.06 -4.23 10.80
CA PRO A 7 14.72 -4.81 10.87
C PRO A 7 14.74 -6.32 10.88
N THR A 8 15.56 -6.94 10.01
CA THR A 8 15.72 -8.39 9.94
C THR A 8 16.34 -8.94 11.22
N HIS A 9 17.40 -8.30 11.72
CA HIS A 9 18.08 -8.69 12.96
C HIS A 9 17.11 -8.66 14.15
N PHE A 10 16.41 -7.54 14.39
CA PHE A 10 15.50 -7.43 15.52
C PHE A 10 14.27 -8.34 15.40
N PHE A 11 13.82 -8.63 14.18
CA PHE A 11 12.78 -9.63 13.94
C PHE A 11 13.23 -11.02 14.40
N ILE A 12 14.43 -11.47 14.00
CA ILE A 12 14.99 -12.76 14.42
C ILE A 12 15.21 -12.79 15.94
N GLU A 13 15.79 -11.74 16.52
CA GLU A 13 16.01 -11.62 17.97
C GLU A 13 14.70 -11.73 18.76
N LYS A 14 13.60 -11.19 18.24
CA LYS A 14 12.28 -11.29 18.87
C LYS A 14 11.77 -12.73 18.88
N ILE A 15 11.94 -13.46 17.78
CA ILE A 15 11.57 -14.89 17.68
C ILE A 15 12.37 -15.72 18.68
N LEU A 16 13.66 -15.42 18.84
CA LEU A 16 14.54 -16.09 19.79
C LEU A 16 14.24 -15.73 21.26
N GLY A 17 13.36 -14.76 21.51
CA GLY A 17 12.97 -14.34 22.86
C GLY A 17 13.94 -13.35 23.51
N ASN A 18 14.90 -12.83 22.77
CA ASN A 18 15.90 -11.89 23.27
C ASN A 18 15.29 -10.49 23.51
N GLU A 19 15.75 -9.82 24.55
CA GLU A 19 15.20 -8.52 24.97
C GLU A 19 15.41 -7.42 23.93
N ILE A 20 16.51 -7.45 23.17
CA ILE A 20 16.77 -6.48 22.11
C ILE A 20 15.74 -6.58 20.98
N GLY A 21 15.29 -7.80 20.66
CA GLY A 21 14.25 -8.04 19.67
C GLY A 21 12.91 -7.51 20.15
N LYS A 22 12.52 -7.83 21.39
CA LYS A 22 11.27 -7.32 22.00
C LYS A 22 11.23 -5.79 22.01
N LYS A 23 12.37 -5.14 22.30
CA LYS A 23 12.47 -3.69 22.43
C LYS A 23 12.46 -2.94 21.10
N TYR A 24 13.15 -3.46 20.07
CA TYR A 24 13.40 -2.71 18.85
C TYR A 24 12.71 -3.28 17.60
N SER A 25 12.10 -4.46 17.68
CA SER A 25 11.27 -4.96 16.58
C SER A 25 10.08 -4.05 16.30
N ILE A 26 9.69 -3.96 15.04
CA ILE A 26 8.44 -3.35 14.62
C ILE A 26 7.33 -4.38 14.91
N ASP A 27 6.32 -3.99 15.69
CA ASP A 27 5.11 -4.80 15.89
C ASP A 27 4.02 -4.46 14.85
N VAL A 28 2.90 -5.16 14.91
CA VAL A 28 1.80 -4.98 13.96
C VAL A 28 1.24 -3.56 13.97
N TYR A 29 1.14 -2.91 15.14
CA TYR A 29 0.57 -1.58 15.22
C TYR A 29 1.56 -0.51 14.76
N ALA A 30 2.84 -0.65 15.12
CA ALA A 30 3.90 0.21 14.61
C ALA A 30 4.01 0.11 13.08
N ALA A 31 3.94 -1.11 12.53
CA ALA A 31 3.95 -1.31 11.08
C ALA A 31 2.76 -0.63 10.40
N VAL A 32 1.57 -0.72 11.00
CA VAL A 32 0.37 -0.08 10.45
C VAL A 32 0.45 1.45 10.55
N ASP A 33 0.90 2.01 11.67
CA ASP A 33 1.08 3.47 11.80
C ASP A 33 2.03 4.02 10.73
N MET A 34 3.06 3.26 10.36
CA MET A 34 4.02 3.64 9.32
C MET A 34 3.40 3.67 7.91
N CYS A 35 2.36 2.87 7.63
CA CYS A 35 1.83 2.71 6.28
C CYS A 35 0.42 3.28 6.06
N ILE A 36 -0.41 3.37 7.10
CA ILE A 36 -1.83 3.74 7.00
C ILE A 36 -2.04 5.15 6.42
N CYS A 37 -1.13 6.08 6.71
CA CYS A 37 -1.18 7.44 6.18
C CYS A 37 -1.18 7.47 4.64
N GLY A 38 -0.44 6.56 3.98
CA GLY A 38 -0.42 6.47 2.52
C GLY A 38 -1.75 6.00 1.95
N ILE A 39 -2.38 5.01 2.61
CA ILE A 39 -3.68 4.47 2.20
C ILE A 39 -4.78 5.55 2.37
N LEU A 40 -4.78 6.24 3.51
CA LEU A 40 -5.76 7.31 3.79
C LEU A 40 -5.53 8.55 2.93
N ALA A 41 -4.28 8.89 2.59
CA ALA A 41 -3.98 9.96 1.66
C ALA A 41 -4.59 9.70 0.27
N TYR A 42 -4.63 8.43 -0.18
CA TYR A 42 -5.30 8.13 -1.44
C TYR A 42 -6.81 8.41 -1.38
N ARG A 43 -7.46 8.10 -0.26
CA ARG A 43 -8.87 8.47 -0.03
C ARG A 43 -9.07 9.96 0.00
N SER A 44 -8.15 10.70 0.64
CA SER A 44 -8.16 12.16 0.63
C SER A 44 -8.15 12.70 -0.81
N ILE A 45 -7.25 12.20 -1.65
CA ILE A 45 -7.13 12.60 -3.07
C ILE A 45 -8.46 12.37 -3.80
N LEU A 46 -9.04 11.18 -3.68
CA LEU A 46 -10.30 10.83 -4.35
C LEU A 46 -11.49 11.67 -3.86
N ASN A 47 -11.44 12.13 -2.61
CA ASN A 47 -12.46 12.98 -2.00
C ASN A 47 -12.17 14.49 -2.14
N GLY A 48 -11.33 14.89 -3.10
CA GLY A 48 -11.06 16.30 -3.37
C GLY A 48 -9.99 16.93 -2.48
N ASN A 49 -9.02 16.13 -2.02
CA ASN A 49 -7.90 16.54 -1.17
C ASN A 49 -8.32 17.08 0.21
N ILE A 50 -9.39 16.51 0.78
CA ILE A 50 -9.87 16.90 2.11
C ILE A 50 -9.04 16.22 3.22
N PRO A 51 -8.89 16.85 4.40
CA PRO A 51 -8.31 16.19 5.56
C PRO A 51 -9.02 14.88 5.90
N VAL A 52 -8.25 13.85 6.28
CA VAL A 52 -8.76 12.55 6.71
C VAL A 52 -8.16 12.23 8.07
N ASP A 53 -8.99 11.82 9.02
CA ASP A 53 -8.54 11.41 10.34
C ASP A 53 -7.72 10.11 10.25
N VAL A 54 -6.53 10.12 10.85
CA VAL A 54 -5.72 8.91 11.01
C VAL A 54 -6.14 8.23 12.31
N PRO A 55 -6.70 7.01 12.27
CA PRO A 55 -7.21 6.34 13.45
C PRO A 55 -6.07 5.78 14.31
N ASP A 56 -6.26 5.76 15.62
CA ASP A 56 -5.45 4.90 16.49
C ASP A 56 -6.07 3.49 16.52
N LEU A 57 -5.47 2.55 15.78
CA LEU A 57 -5.98 1.18 15.70
C LEU A 57 -5.70 0.32 16.93
N ARG A 58 -4.99 0.87 17.93
CA ARG A 58 -4.88 0.25 19.26
C ARG A 58 -6.16 0.41 20.05
N ASP A 59 -6.94 1.47 19.78
CA ASP A 59 -8.27 1.67 20.33
C ASP A 59 -9.29 0.78 19.60
N PRO A 60 -9.90 -0.20 20.29
CA PRO A 60 -10.90 -1.09 19.68
C PRO A 60 -12.10 -0.34 19.08
N ALA A 61 -12.51 0.78 19.68
CA ALA A 61 -13.66 1.55 19.20
C ALA A 61 -13.37 2.26 17.87
N GLN A 62 -12.14 2.71 17.66
CA GLN A 62 -11.70 3.25 16.38
C GLN A 62 -11.49 2.15 15.35
N ARG A 63 -10.87 1.03 15.77
CA ARG A 63 -10.61 -0.11 14.88
C ARG A 63 -11.88 -0.77 14.34
N GLU A 64 -12.94 -0.87 15.15
CA GLU A 64 -14.21 -1.50 14.71
C GLU A 64 -14.82 -0.78 13.50
N LYS A 65 -14.59 0.53 13.35
CA LYS A 65 -15.08 1.33 12.21
C LYS A 65 -14.50 0.87 10.87
N PHE A 66 -13.34 0.22 10.87
CA PHE A 66 -12.61 -0.22 9.68
C PHE A 66 -12.73 -1.73 9.41
N LYS A 67 -13.53 -2.46 10.20
CA LYS A 67 -13.61 -3.93 10.13
C LYS A 67 -14.14 -4.48 8.80
N ASN A 68 -15.05 -3.74 8.17
CA ASN A 68 -15.66 -4.09 6.88
C ASN A 68 -15.15 -3.17 5.75
N ASP A 69 -14.00 -2.54 5.97
CA ASP A 69 -13.36 -1.69 4.98
C ASP A 69 -12.55 -2.58 4.02
N HIS A 70 -13.10 -2.76 2.82
CA HIS A 70 -12.52 -3.58 1.76
C HIS A 70 -12.06 -2.71 0.59
N ALA A 71 -12.02 -1.38 0.77
CA ALA A 71 -11.71 -0.46 -0.31
C ALA A 71 -10.29 -0.66 -0.83
N CYS A 72 -10.16 -1.17 -2.05
CA CYS A 72 -8.90 -1.44 -2.73
C CYS A 72 -9.09 -1.40 -4.25
N THR A 73 -8.00 -1.54 -4.99
CA THR A 73 -8.01 -1.54 -6.47
C THR A 73 -8.24 -2.92 -7.08
N PHE A 74 -8.46 -3.96 -6.27
CA PHE A 74 -8.67 -5.33 -6.73
C PHE A 74 -10.17 -5.64 -6.81
N PRO A 75 -10.77 -5.80 -8.01
CA PRO A 75 -12.22 -5.98 -8.15
C PRO A 75 -12.79 -7.20 -7.42
N TYR A 76 -12.00 -8.25 -7.24
CA TYR A 76 -12.43 -9.49 -6.60
C TYR A 76 -12.46 -9.41 -5.06
N GLU A 77 -11.74 -8.46 -4.45
CA GLU A 77 -11.78 -8.21 -2.99
C GLU A 77 -12.70 -7.03 -2.66
N ALA A 78 -12.68 -5.98 -3.48
CA ALA A 78 -13.29 -4.72 -3.14
C ALA A 78 -14.83 -4.75 -3.16
N GLY A 79 -15.43 -5.63 -3.96
CA GLY A 79 -16.88 -5.64 -4.17
C GLY A 79 -17.38 -4.28 -4.66
N ASP A 80 -18.25 -3.66 -3.88
CA ASP A 80 -18.80 -2.31 -4.13
C ASP A 80 -17.87 -1.17 -3.71
N GLN A 81 -16.73 -1.46 -3.08
CA GLN A 81 -15.74 -0.49 -2.58
C GLN A 81 -14.53 -0.33 -3.52
N LEU A 82 -14.66 -0.69 -4.81
CA LEU A 82 -13.56 -0.64 -5.77
C LEU A 82 -13.03 0.79 -5.94
N LEU A 83 -11.75 0.98 -5.64
CA LEU A 83 -11.04 2.22 -5.88
C LEU A 83 -10.45 2.25 -7.30
N PRO A 84 -10.40 3.43 -7.96
CA PRO A 84 -9.72 3.56 -9.24
C PRO A 84 -8.20 3.37 -9.08
N HIS A 85 -7.51 3.06 -10.18
CA HIS A 85 -6.06 2.89 -10.19
C HIS A 85 -5.26 4.20 -10.04
N ASN A 86 -5.91 5.34 -10.33
CA ASN A 86 -5.35 6.68 -10.17
C ASN A 86 -6.47 7.70 -9.90
N SER A 87 -6.10 8.93 -9.52
CA SER A 87 -7.03 10.00 -9.19
C SER A 87 -7.74 10.67 -10.36
N PHE A 88 -7.29 10.40 -11.59
CA PHE A 88 -7.92 10.88 -12.83
C PHE A 88 -9.03 9.93 -13.32
N GLY A 89 -9.25 8.82 -12.63
CA GLY A 89 -10.27 7.82 -12.97
C GLY A 89 -9.71 6.65 -13.77
N VAL A 90 -10.61 5.86 -14.33
CA VAL A 90 -10.26 4.71 -15.19
C VAL A 90 -10.19 5.19 -16.63
N THR A 91 -8.99 5.18 -17.20
CA THR A 91 -8.79 5.44 -18.63
C THR A 91 -9.00 4.16 -19.41
N GLU A 92 -9.90 4.19 -20.39
CA GLU A 92 -10.00 3.10 -21.37
C GLU A 92 -8.74 3.10 -22.24
N ILE A 93 -8.06 1.95 -22.30
CA ILE A 93 -6.89 1.78 -23.14
C ILE A 93 -7.38 1.53 -24.57
N PRO A 94 -6.96 2.32 -25.57
CA PRO A 94 -7.35 2.11 -26.95
C PRO A 94 -6.97 0.71 -27.45
N GLU A 95 -7.83 0.12 -28.29
CA GLU A 95 -7.51 -1.11 -29.01
C GLU A 95 -6.23 -0.92 -29.85
N GLY A 96 -5.29 -1.87 -29.77
CA GLY A 96 -4.01 -1.78 -30.48
C GLY A 96 -2.87 -1.06 -29.72
N ALA A 97 -3.16 -0.44 -28.57
CA ALA A 97 -2.14 0.32 -27.82
C ALA A 97 -0.95 -0.54 -27.39
N TYR A 98 -1.18 -1.79 -26.97
CA TYR A 98 -0.13 -2.71 -26.55
C TYR A 98 0.71 -3.21 -27.72
N GLU A 99 0.07 -3.47 -28.87
CA GLU A 99 0.70 -3.85 -30.12
C GLU A 99 1.63 -2.75 -30.61
N GLU A 100 1.19 -1.49 -30.54
CA GLU A 100 2.01 -0.34 -30.91
C GLU A 100 3.22 -0.15 -29.98
N GLN A 101 3.02 -0.26 -28.65
CA GLN A 101 4.14 -0.21 -27.70
C GLN A 101 5.14 -1.35 -27.94
N LYS A 102 4.66 -2.55 -28.26
CA LYS A 102 5.51 -3.69 -28.62
C LYS A 102 6.31 -3.41 -29.90
N ARG A 103 5.70 -2.82 -30.92
CA ARG A 103 6.37 -2.44 -32.17
C ARG A 103 7.52 -1.45 -31.90
N LEU A 104 7.24 -0.37 -31.16
CA LEU A 104 8.24 0.64 -30.79
C LEU A 104 9.41 0.05 -30.00
N TRP A 105 9.14 -0.85 -29.06
CA TRP A 105 10.18 -1.53 -28.29
C TRP A 105 11.07 -2.43 -29.16
N LEU A 106 10.49 -3.19 -30.10
CA LEU A 106 11.23 -4.04 -31.03
C LEU A 106 12.13 -3.21 -31.95
N GLU A 107 11.63 -2.08 -32.45
CA GLU A 107 12.41 -1.13 -33.26
C GLU A 107 13.59 -0.55 -32.46
N SER A 108 13.39 -0.22 -31.18
CA SER A 108 14.47 0.29 -30.33
C SER A 108 15.57 -0.74 -30.03
N GLN A 109 15.30 -2.04 -30.17
CA GLN A 109 16.31 -3.09 -30.02
C GLN A 109 17.16 -3.29 -31.28
N GLN A 110 16.68 -2.88 -32.46
CA GLN A 110 17.39 -3.09 -33.73
C GLN A 110 18.55 -2.10 -33.96
N GLY A 111 18.62 -1.03 -33.16
CA GLY A 111 19.71 -0.04 -33.19
C GLY A 111 20.79 -0.24 -32.13
N LYS A 112 20.85 -1.40 -31.46
CA LYS A 112 21.89 -1.78 -30.49
C LYS A 112 22.78 -2.90 -31.03
#